data_AF-A0A161M4G2-F1
#
_entry.id   AF-A0A161M4G2-F1
#
_cell.length_a   1.000
_cell.length_b   1.000
_cell.length_c   1.000
_cell.angle_alpha   90.00
_cell.angle_beta   90.00
_cell.angle_gamma   90.00
#
_symmetry.space_group_name_H-M   'P 1'
#
loop_
_entity.id
_entity.type
_entity.pdbx_description
1 polymer ?
#
loop_
_entity_poly.entity_id
_entity_poly.type
_entity_poly.pdbx_seq_one_letter_code
_entity_poly.pdbx_strand_id
1 'polypeptide(L)'
;GNDLHHEGMLEKHDLTKGWQILVRNKDVSDSDWVLWTAFLYKLMPWILAHLISCELVRYWNVEAIPVCHVAITALVLHFHFPLATSLLLITQFLLFYLVTKTKSRFMVWMLGICFLIMFNSVPTVLRQYYITHYDAITLSTICLGWFLIRCIDFALSELDNNTSDLEEISGFYWICFLSTLFLSWTIHTL
;
A
#
# COMPACT_ATOMS: atom_id res chain seq x y z
N GLY A 1 12.01 -38.60 -20.41
CA GLY A 1 10.58 -38.87 -20.19
C GLY A 1 10.20 -38.99 -18.73
N ASN A 2 10.80 -38.18 -17.83
CA ASN A 2 10.46 -38.15 -16.40
C ASN A 2 9.98 -36.77 -15.92
N ASP A 3 9.97 -35.74 -16.77
CA ASP A 3 9.63 -34.37 -16.34
C ASP A 3 8.12 -34.10 -16.32
N LEU A 4 7.33 -34.85 -17.10
CA LEU A 4 5.87 -34.68 -17.18
C LEU A 4 5.11 -35.21 -15.95
N HIS A 5 5.76 -35.97 -15.07
CA HIS A 5 5.11 -36.53 -13.87
C HIS A 5 5.22 -35.63 -12.63
N HIS A 6 6.12 -34.64 -12.64
CA HIS A 6 6.26 -33.68 -11.54
C HIS A 6 5.37 -32.45 -11.68
N GLU A 7 5.07 -31.98 -12.90
CA GLU A 7 4.13 -30.87 -13.12
C GLU A 7 2.70 -31.21 -12.68
N GLY A 8 2.22 -32.44 -12.96
CA GLY A 8 0.87 -32.86 -12.59
C GLY A 8 0.64 -33.15 -11.09
N MET A 9 1.69 -33.21 -10.27
CA MET A 9 1.57 -33.42 -8.82
C MET A 9 1.52 -32.12 -8.00
N LEU A 10 2.08 -31.02 -8.51
CA LEU A 10 1.95 -29.69 -7.89
C LEU A 10 0.52 -29.15 -8.08
N GLU A 11 -0.08 -29.37 -9.25
CA GLU A 11 -1.40 -28.84 -9.62
C GLU A 11 -2.57 -29.39 -8.77
N LYS A 12 -2.41 -30.57 -8.17
CA LYS A 12 -3.50 -31.23 -7.43
C LYS A 12 -3.60 -30.82 -5.96
N HIS A 13 -2.55 -30.24 -5.38
CA HIS A 13 -2.54 -29.85 -3.98
C HIS A 13 -3.10 -28.45 -3.74
N ASP A 14 -3.15 -27.62 -4.78
CA ASP A 14 -3.60 -26.22 -4.75
C ASP A 14 -5.09 -26.05 -5.09
N LEU A 15 -5.85 -27.14 -5.22
CA LEU A 15 -7.27 -27.10 -5.57
C LEU A 15 -8.12 -27.72 -4.46
N THR A 16 -8.91 -26.90 -3.77
CA THR A 16 -9.90 -27.38 -2.78
C THR A 16 -11.31 -27.39 -3.37
N LYS A 17 -12.22 -28.14 -2.74
CA LYS A 17 -13.65 -28.12 -3.13
C LYS A 17 -14.18 -26.70 -2.95
N GLY A 18 -14.51 -26.06 -4.07
CA GLY A 18 -15.10 -24.73 -4.12
C GLY A 18 -16.57 -24.72 -3.70
N TRP A 19 -17.25 -23.60 -3.96
CA TRP A 19 -18.66 -23.39 -3.63
C TRP A 19 -19.53 -24.53 -4.17
N GLN A 20 -20.34 -25.17 -3.32
CA GLN A 20 -21.14 -26.35 -3.71
C GLN A 20 -22.12 -26.08 -4.87
N ILE A 21 -22.46 -24.81 -5.11
CA ILE A 21 -23.38 -24.37 -6.18
C ILE A 21 -22.70 -24.31 -7.54
N LEU A 22 -21.41 -23.99 -7.59
CA LEU A 22 -20.60 -23.96 -8.80
C LEU A 22 -19.60 -25.09 -8.63
N VAL A 23 -19.88 -26.26 -9.20
CA VAL A 23 -19.04 -27.49 -9.16
C VAL A 23 -17.68 -27.24 -9.85
N ARG A 24 -16.90 -26.33 -9.29
CA ARG A 24 -15.63 -25.80 -9.78
C ARG A 24 -14.70 -25.79 -8.58
N ASN A 25 -13.50 -26.34 -8.78
CA ASN A 25 -12.48 -26.34 -7.75
C ASN A 25 -12.03 -24.90 -7.48
N LYS A 26 -11.88 -24.55 -6.20
CA LYS A 26 -11.35 -23.26 -5.78
C LYS A 26 -9.83 -23.37 -5.79
N ASP A 27 -9.20 -22.44 -6.49
CA ASP A 27 -7.76 -22.25 -6.43
C ASP A 27 -7.37 -21.74 -5.04
N VAL A 28 -6.42 -22.43 -4.42
CA VAL A 28 -5.88 -22.17 -3.08
C VAL A 28 -4.51 -21.50 -3.19
N SER A 29 -3.97 -21.36 -4.40
CA SER A 29 -2.73 -20.62 -4.64
C SER A 29 -2.87 -19.10 -4.41
N ASP A 30 -4.10 -18.58 -4.34
CA ASP A 30 -4.40 -17.17 -4.05
C ASP A 30 -4.28 -16.81 -2.54
N SER A 31 -3.23 -17.30 -1.86
CA SER A 31 -2.99 -16.99 -0.43
C SER A 31 -2.86 -15.49 -0.18
N ASP A 32 -2.25 -14.77 -1.12
CA ASP A 32 -2.02 -13.32 -1.04
C ASP A 32 -3.33 -12.53 -1.12
N TRP A 33 -4.28 -12.99 -1.95
CA TRP A 33 -5.59 -12.35 -2.06
C TRP A 33 -6.43 -12.55 -0.79
N VAL A 34 -6.36 -13.73 -0.18
CA VAL A 34 -7.00 -14.00 1.11
C VAL A 34 -6.41 -13.11 2.21
N LEU A 35 -5.08 -12.97 2.25
CA LEU A 35 -4.39 -12.09 3.18
C LEU A 35 -4.81 -10.62 2.98
N TRP A 36 -4.83 -10.17 1.73
CA TRP A 36 -5.22 -8.81 1.37
C TRP A 36 -6.67 -8.50 1.75
N THR A 37 -7.61 -9.38 1.40
CA THR A 37 -9.03 -9.20 1.76
C THR A 37 -9.25 -9.22 3.26
N ALA A 38 -8.57 -10.10 4.00
CA ALA A 38 -8.62 -10.11 5.47
C ALA A 38 -8.10 -8.79 6.07
N PHE A 39 -7.08 -8.18 5.48
CA PHE A 39 -6.59 -6.88 5.88
C PHE A 39 -7.59 -5.75 5.57
N LEU A 40 -8.24 -5.77 4.40
CA LEU A 40 -9.30 -4.82 4.05
C LEU A 40 -10.45 -4.86 5.08
N TYR A 41 -10.88 -6.05 5.49
CA TYR A 41 -11.91 -6.21 6.53
C TYR A 41 -11.48 -5.60 7.88
N LYS A 42 -10.21 -5.72 8.26
CA LYS A 42 -9.68 -5.09 9.49
C LYS A 42 -9.66 -3.56 9.39
N LEU A 43 -9.55 -3.01 8.20
CA LEU A 43 -9.51 -1.58 7.94
C LEU A 43 -10.90 -0.94 7.73
N MET A 44 -11.94 -1.72 7.43
CA MET A 44 -13.33 -1.23 7.33
C MET A 44 -13.76 -0.26 8.45
N PRO A 45 -13.57 -0.57 9.75
CA PRO A 45 -13.97 0.37 10.80
C PRO A 45 -13.19 1.68 10.73
N TRP A 46 -11.93 1.65 10.29
CA TRP A 46 -11.10 2.84 10.12
C TRP A 46 -11.55 3.70 8.94
N ILE A 47 -12.00 3.10 7.84
CA ILE A 47 -12.59 3.84 6.72
C ILE A 47 -13.88 4.52 7.16
N LEU A 48 -14.76 3.81 7.89
CA LEU A 48 -16.00 4.40 8.38
C LEU A 48 -15.71 5.55 9.34
N ALA A 49 -14.77 5.35 10.28
CA ALA A 49 -14.31 6.41 11.18
C ALA A 49 -13.72 7.61 10.41
N HIS A 50 -12.97 7.35 9.34
CA HIS A 50 -12.42 8.37 8.44
C HIS A 50 -13.52 9.17 7.75
N LEU A 51 -14.47 8.51 7.10
CA LEU A 51 -15.58 9.17 6.41
C LEU A 51 -16.39 10.04 7.36
N ILE A 52 -16.73 9.52 8.54
CA ILE A 52 -17.48 10.27 9.55
C ILE A 52 -16.66 11.47 10.06
N SER A 53 -15.38 11.25 10.38
CA SER A 53 -14.52 12.32 10.92
C SER A 53 -14.31 13.43 9.89
N CYS A 54 -14.08 13.08 8.62
CA CYS A 54 -13.91 14.04 7.54
C CYS A 54 -15.19 14.82 7.27
N GLU A 55 -16.36 14.18 7.33
CA GLU A 55 -17.65 14.86 7.18
C GLU A 55 -17.92 15.85 8.33
N LEU A 56 -17.60 15.46 9.56
CA LEU A 56 -17.71 16.33 10.73
C LEU A 56 -16.75 17.53 10.63
N VAL A 57 -15.50 17.29 10.25
CA VAL A 57 -14.51 18.36 10.06
C VAL A 57 -14.94 19.27 8.92
N ARG A 58 -15.47 18.74 7.82
CA ARG A 58 -16.00 19.54 6.70
C ARG A 58 -17.13 20.47 7.15
N TYR A 59 -17.99 20.02 8.06
CA TYR A 59 -19.06 20.84 8.62
C TYR A 59 -18.53 22.01 9.46
N TRP A 60 -17.44 21.82 10.21
CA TRP A 60 -16.89 22.85 11.09
C TRP A 60 -15.85 23.76 10.42
N ASN A 61 -14.86 23.19 9.74
CA ASN A 61 -13.81 23.91 9.06
C ASN A 61 -13.21 23.07 7.91
N VAL A 62 -13.49 23.49 6.68
CA VAL A 62 -13.01 22.83 5.45
C VAL A 62 -11.47 22.84 5.37
N GLU A 63 -10.81 23.86 5.90
CA GLU A 63 -9.33 23.96 5.87
C GLU A 63 -8.66 22.91 6.78
N ALA A 64 -9.38 22.33 7.74
CA ALA A 64 -8.85 21.32 8.65
C ALA A 64 -8.98 19.87 8.12
N ILE A 65 -9.67 19.66 6.99
CA ILE A 65 -9.82 18.34 6.36
C ILE A 65 -8.47 17.65 6.09
N PRO A 66 -7.43 18.33 5.57
CA PRO A 66 -6.16 17.68 5.28
C PRO A 66 -5.44 17.19 6.54
N VAL A 67 -5.55 17.94 7.65
CA VAL A 67 -5.02 17.54 8.95
C VAL A 67 -5.72 16.28 9.46
N CYS A 68 -7.05 16.20 9.29
CA CYS A 68 -7.83 15.02 9.62
C CYS A 68 -7.36 13.78 8.84
N HIS A 69 -7.09 13.91 7.53
CA HIS A 69 -6.56 12.82 6.72
C HIS A 69 -5.21 12.32 7.22
N VAL A 70 -4.25 13.23 7.48
CA VAL A 70 -2.92 12.84 7.98
C VAL A 70 -3.02 12.17 9.35
N ALA A 71 -3.84 12.70 10.26
CA ALA A 71 -4.02 12.13 11.59
C ALA A 71 -4.56 10.70 11.52
N ILE A 72 -5.58 10.45 10.71
CA ILE A 72 -6.18 9.12 10.60
C ILE A 72 -5.23 8.14 9.90
N THR A 73 -4.57 8.56 8.83
CA THR A 73 -3.56 7.73 8.15
C THR A 73 -2.41 7.38 9.09
N ALA A 74 -1.93 8.32 9.91
CA ALA A 74 -0.89 8.06 10.92
C ALA A 74 -1.37 7.07 12.00
N LEU A 75 -2.61 7.21 12.48
CA LEU A 75 -3.20 6.26 13.44
C LEU A 75 -3.32 4.86 12.85
N VAL A 76 -3.84 4.72 11.63
CA VAL A 76 -3.96 3.44 10.93
C VAL A 76 -2.59 2.78 10.77
N LEU A 77 -1.57 3.54 10.35
CA LEU A 77 -0.21 3.04 10.23
C LEU A 77 0.36 2.58 11.56
N HIS A 78 0.15 3.34 12.64
CA HIS A 78 0.65 2.99 13.97
C HIS A 78 -0.01 1.72 14.54
N PHE A 79 -1.32 1.54 14.32
CA PHE A 79 -2.05 0.41 14.91
C PHE A 79 -1.97 -0.89 14.10
N HIS A 80 -1.79 -0.82 12.78
CA HIS A 80 -1.80 -2.01 11.92
C HIS A 80 -0.43 -2.46 11.43
N PHE A 81 0.57 -1.56 11.39
CA PHE A 81 1.90 -1.89 10.90
C PHE A 81 2.95 -1.85 12.01
N PRO A 82 4.01 -2.68 11.90
CA PRO A 82 5.16 -2.57 12.78
C PRO A 82 5.76 -1.16 12.72
N LEU A 83 6.28 -0.68 13.85
CA LEU A 83 6.91 0.64 13.96
C LEU A 83 7.96 0.88 12.87
N ALA A 84 8.75 -0.15 12.53
CA ALA A 84 9.75 -0.08 11.48
C ALA A 84 9.15 0.26 10.11
N THR A 85 8.04 -0.39 9.71
CA THR A 85 7.36 -0.12 8.44
C THR A 85 6.80 1.31 8.41
N SER A 86 6.20 1.76 9.51
CA SER A 86 5.65 3.11 9.62
C SER A 86 6.74 4.19 9.53
N LEU A 87 7.87 4.00 10.20
CA LEU A 87 9.02 4.90 10.08
C LEU A 87 9.60 4.92 8.67
N LEU A 88 9.65 3.76 8.01
CA LEU A 88 10.13 3.66 6.64
C LEU A 88 9.20 4.40 5.67
N LEU A 89 7.89 4.29 5.83
CA LEU A 89 6.91 5.05 5.05
C LEU A 89 7.08 6.56 5.24
N ILE A 90 7.17 7.03 6.48
CA ILE A 90 7.41 8.45 6.78
C ILE A 90 8.72 8.91 6.13
N THR A 91 9.78 8.12 6.23
CA THR A 91 11.09 8.42 5.63
C THR A 91 10.99 8.49 4.11
N GLN A 92 10.28 7.57 3.48
CA GLN A 92 10.02 7.55 2.06
C GLN A 92 9.28 8.83 1.62
N PHE A 93 8.22 9.22 2.32
CA PHE A 93 7.50 10.47 2.03
C PHE A 93 8.41 11.70 2.13
N LEU A 94 9.20 11.81 3.20
CA LEU A 94 10.11 12.93 3.40
C LEU A 94 11.17 13.00 2.30
N LEU A 95 11.76 11.86 1.92
CA LEU A 95 12.77 11.83 0.86
C LEU A 95 12.19 12.20 -0.51
N PHE A 96 11.00 11.72 -0.86
CA PHE A 96 10.35 12.10 -2.11
C PHE A 96 9.98 13.58 -2.12
N TYR A 97 9.50 14.14 -1.01
CA TYR A 97 9.27 15.58 -0.87
C TYR A 97 10.57 16.40 -1.02
N LEU A 98 11.69 15.93 -0.47
CA LEU A 98 12.98 16.61 -0.69
C LEU A 98 13.42 16.55 -2.15
N VAL A 99 13.14 15.44 -2.84
CA VAL A 99 13.46 15.29 -4.27
C VAL A 99 12.57 16.17 -5.15
N THR A 100 11.30 16.45 -4.79
CA THR A 100 10.49 17.39 -5.58
C THR A 100 11.11 18.80 -5.59
N LYS A 101 11.76 19.22 -4.50
CA LYS A 101 12.47 20.51 -4.44
C LYS A 101 13.69 20.60 -5.35
N THR A 102 14.29 19.49 -5.76
CA THR A 102 15.41 19.51 -6.73
C THR A 102 14.94 19.69 -8.18
N LYS A 103 13.63 19.59 -8.42
CA LYS A 103 12.97 19.68 -9.72
C LYS A 103 13.67 18.84 -10.82
N SER A 104 14.14 17.63 -10.48
CA SER A 104 14.85 16.75 -11.40
C SER A 104 14.17 15.38 -11.54
N ARG A 105 13.70 15.06 -12.76
CA ARG A 105 13.06 13.77 -13.08
C ARG A 105 13.98 12.59 -12.78
N PHE A 106 15.27 12.75 -13.07
CA PHE A 106 16.27 11.70 -12.86
C PHE A 106 16.39 11.32 -11.39
N MET A 107 16.36 12.31 -10.47
CA MET A 107 16.47 12.04 -9.04
C MET A 107 15.25 11.28 -8.50
N VAL A 108 14.04 11.59 -9.00
CA VAL A 108 12.80 10.87 -8.63
C VAL A 108 12.93 9.37 -8.99
N TRP A 109 13.34 9.07 -10.22
CA TRP A 109 13.50 7.69 -10.68
C TRP A 109 14.62 6.95 -9.94
N MET A 110 15.77 7.60 -9.72
CA MET A 110 16.88 6.99 -8.98
C MET A 110 16.47 6.64 -7.54
N LEU A 111 15.74 7.54 -6.86
CA LEU A 111 15.22 7.27 -5.52
C LEU A 111 14.19 6.13 -5.54
N GLY A 112 13.29 6.13 -6.52
CA GLY A 112 12.30 5.06 -6.71
C GLY A 112 12.93 3.68 -6.89
N ILE A 113 13.93 3.57 -7.77
CA ILE A 113 14.67 2.32 -8.01
C ILE A 113 15.42 1.90 -6.74
N CYS A 114 16.02 2.84 -6.00
CA CYS A 114 16.72 2.56 -4.75
C CYS A 114 15.78 1.90 -3.71
N PHE A 115 14.58 2.47 -3.51
CA PHE A 115 13.57 1.87 -2.64
C PHE A 115 13.10 0.51 -3.12
N LEU A 116 12.90 0.34 -4.43
CA LEU A 116 12.50 -0.95 -4.99
C LEU A 116 13.54 -2.05 -4.74
N ILE A 117 14.83 -1.74 -4.92
CA ILE A 117 15.93 -2.65 -4.61
C ILE A 117 15.95 -2.96 -3.12
N MET A 118 15.77 -1.95 -2.26
CA MET A 118 15.71 -2.13 -0.80
C MET A 118 14.61 -3.13 -0.43
N PHE A 119 13.38 -2.94 -0.91
CA PHE A 119 12.23 -3.80 -0.59
C PHE A 119 12.43 -5.24 -1.08
N ASN A 120 12.95 -5.42 -2.29
CA ASN A 120 13.22 -6.75 -2.85
C ASN A 120 14.41 -7.46 -2.18
N SER A 121 15.29 -6.72 -1.51
CA SER A 121 16.43 -7.31 -0.79
C SER A 121 16.06 -7.83 0.59
N VAL A 122 14.96 -7.35 1.20
CA VAL A 122 14.54 -7.74 2.56
C VAL A 122 14.33 -9.26 2.70
N PRO A 123 13.57 -9.95 1.83
CA PRO A 123 13.36 -11.40 1.95
C PRO A 123 14.66 -12.20 1.84
N THR A 124 15.63 -11.70 1.06
CA THR A 124 16.92 -12.36 0.83
C THR A 124 17.84 -12.22 2.03
N VAL A 125 17.95 -11.01 2.59
CA VAL A 125 18.84 -10.71 3.72
C VAL A 125 18.31 -11.27 5.03
N LEU A 126 16.99 -11.22 5.24
CA LEU A 126 16.32 -11.62 6.47
C LEU A 126 15.51 -12.91 6.31
N ARG A 127 15.99 -13.85 5.49
CA ARG A 127 15.26 -15.07 5.11
C ARG A 127 14.65 -15.84 6.28
N GLN A 128 15.40 -16.01 7.37
CA GLN A 128 14.93 -16.75 8.55
C GLN A 128 13.80 -16.00 9.29
N TYR A 129 13.88 -14.66 9.34
CA TYR A 129 12.84 -13.83 9.94
C TYR A 129 11.61 -13.74 9.03
N TYR A 130 11.83 -13.71 7.71
CA TYR A 130 10.81 -13.69 6.67
C TYR A 130 9.89 -14.91 6.74
N ILE A 131 10.46 -16.12 6.88
CA ILE A 131 9.67 -17.35 6.97
C ILE A 131 8.75 -17.34 8.21
N THR A 132 9.22 -16.82 9.35
CA THR A 132 8.44 -16.78 10.60
C THR A 132 7.34 -15.72 10.59
N HIS A 133 7.52 -14.61 9.86
CA HIS A 133 6.58 -13.48 9.83
C HIS A 133 6.10 -13.17 8.40
N TYR A 134 5.89 -14.21 7.59
CA TYR A 134 5.58 -14.10 6.18
C TYR A 134 4.42 -13.13 5.91
N ASP A 135 3.25 -13.37 6.50
CA ASP A 135 2.04 -12.57 6.28
C ASP A 135 2.26 -11.06 6.55
N ALA A 136 2.89 -10.73 7.69
CA ALA A 136 3.11 -9.34 8.09
C ALA A 136 4.11 -8.63 7.19
N ILE A 137 5.16 -9.33 6.75
CA ILE A 137 6.20 -8.77 5.89
C ILE A 137 5.70 -8.65 4.45
N THR A 138 4.99 -9.66 3.93
CA THR A 138 4.33 -9.62 2.61
C THR A 138 3.37 -8.45 2.54
N LEU A 139 2.48 -8.31 3.52
CA LEU A 139 1.53 -7.19 3.57
C LEU A 139 2.24 -5.83 3.67
N SER A 140 3.27 -5.72 4.53
CA SER A 140 4.07 -4.50 4.63
C SER A 140 4.77 -4.16 3.31
N THR A 141 5.27 -5.16 2.59
CA THR A 141 5.99 -4.98 1.32
C THR A 141 5.05 -4.52 0.21
N ILE A 142 3.85 -5.11 0.14
CA ILE A 142 2.78 -4.68 -0.77
C ILE A 142 2.39 -3.22 -0.49
N CYS A 143 2.19 -2.86 0.79
CA CYS A 143 1.87 -1.49 1.17
C CYS A 143 3.00 -0.53 0.82
N LEU A 144 4.26 -0.85 1.15
CA LEU A 144 5.43 -0.05 0.82
C LEU A 144 5.57 0.18 -0.70
N GLY A 145 5.40 -0.87 -1.50
CA GLY A 145 5.41 -0.78 -2.96
C GLY A 145 4.30 0.10 -3.50
N TRP A 146 3.09 -0.01 -2.95
CA TRP A 146 1.96 0.84 -3.35
C TRP A 146 2.22 2.32 -3.04
N PHE A 147 2.67 2.61 -1.81
CA PHE A 147 3.05 3.96 -1.42
C PHE A 147 4.20 4.51 -2.29
N LEU A 148 5.13 3.66 -2.72
CA LEU A 148 6.23 4.04 -3.61
C LEU A 148 5.74 4.55 -4.95
N ILE A 149 4.81 3.84 -5.57
CA ILE A 149 4.20 4.26 -6.83
C ILE A 149 3.54 5.62 -6.66
N ARG A 150 2.82 5.86 -5.56
CA ARG A 150 2.15 7.14 -5.29
C ARG A 150 3.11 8.29 -5.03
N CYS A 151 4.22 8.04 -4.31
CA CYS A 151 5.25 9.05 -4.12
C CYS A 151 5.92 9.44 -5.45
N ILE A 152 6.17 8.46 -6.33
CA ILE A 152 6.73 8.72 -7.67
C ILE A 152 5.74 9.53 -8.51
N ASP A 153 4.46 9.12 -8.55
CA ASP A 153 3.39 9.79 -9.29
C ASP A 153 3.25 11.27 -8.85
N PHE A 154 3.21 11.52 -7.55
CA PHE A 154 3.22 12.87 -7.00
C PHE A 154 4.46 13.67 -7.41
N ALA A 155 5.64 13.09 -7.21
CA ALA A 155 6.89 13.80 -7.46
C ALA A 155 7.05 14.16 -8.94
N LEU A 156 6.53 13.33 -9.86
CA LEU A 156 6.49 13.63 -11.29
C LEU A 156 5.42 14.67 -11.62
N SER A 157 4.22 14.58 -11.03
CA SER A 157 3.15 15.55 -11.25
C SER A 157 3.55 16.95 -10.79
N GLU A 158 4.20 17.06 -9.63
CA GLU A 158 4.70 18.33 -9.08
C GLU A 158 5.91 18.89 -9.84
N LEU A 159 6.55 18.07 -10.65
CA LEU A 159 7.63 18.51 -11.51
C LEU A 159 7.11 19.11 -12.82
N ASP A 160 5.98 18.59 -13.30
CA ASP A 160 5.32 19.07 -14.50
C ASP A 160 4.48 20.33 -14.23
N ASN A 161 3.94 20.43 -13.02
CA ASN A 161 3.21 21.60 -12.55
C ASN A 161 4.18 22.58 -11.86
N ASN A 162 4.29 23.81 -12.37
CA ASN A 162 5.03 24.90 -11.71
C ASN A 162 4.15 25.55 -10.62
N THR A 163 3.56 24.71 -9.77
CA THR A 163 2.58 25.10 -8.77
C THR A 163 3.24 25.75 -7.55
N SER A 164 2.51 26.63 -6.89
CA SER A 164 3.01 27.36 -5.73
C SER A 164 3.15 26.45 -4.50
N ASP A 165 4.05 26.79 -3.55
CA ASP A 165 4.35 25.97 -2.35
C ASP A 165 3.10 25.58 -1.52
N LEU A 166 1.99 26.32 -1.60
CA LEU A 166 0.73 26.01 -0.90
C LEU A 166 -0.11 24.94 -1.62
N GLU A 167 -0.06 24.89 -2.95
CA GLU A 167 -0.70 23.83 -3.74
C GLU A 167 0.08 22.51 -3.64
N GLU A 168 1.41 22.58 -3.50
CA GLU A 168 2.28 21.43 -3.21
C GLU A 168 1.86 20.68 -1.95
N ILE A 169 1.54 21.42 -0.88
CA ILE A 169 1.10 20.86 0.40
C ILE A 169 -0.31 20.26 0.28
N SER A 170 -1.21 20.91 -0.48
CA SER A 170 -2.53 20.37 -0.82
C SER A 170 -2.44 19.04 -1.60
N GLY A 171 -1.55 18.98 -2.60
CA GLY A 171 -1.25 17.76 -3.36
C GLY A 171 -0.70 16.65 -2.47
N PHE A 172 0.20 17.00 -1.55
CA PHE A 172 0.77 16.09 -0.55
C PHE A 172 -0.32 15.43 0.33
N TYR A 173 -1.31 16.20 0.77
CA TYR A 173 -2.46 15.68 1.52
C TYR A 173 -3.38 14.78 0.68
N TRP A 174 -3.49 15.03 -0.62
CA TRP A 174 -4.25 14.19 -1.55
C TRP A 174 -3.65 12.79 -1.68
N ILE A 175 -2.33 12.62 -1.61
CA ILE A 175 -1.68 11.29 -1.63
C ILE A 175 -1.92 10.52 -0.34
N CYS A 176 -1.88 11.20 0.81
CA CYS A 176 -2.24 10.62 2.09
C CYS A 176 -3.72 10.20 2.15
N PHE A 177 -4.59 10.84 1.36
CA PHE A 177 -6.01 10.50 1.20
C PHE A 177 -6.25 9.38 0.17
N LEU A 178 -5.52 9.38 -0.95
CA LEU A 178 -5.69 8.38 -2.02
C LEU A 178 -5.16 6.99 -1.60
N SER A 179 -4.17 6.97 -0.72
CA SER A 179 -3.68 5.74 -0.07
C SER A 179 -4.73 5.12 0.86
N THR A 180 -5.60 5.92 1.49
CA THR A 180 -6.77 5.42 2.24
C THR A 180 -7.90 4.96 1.31
N LEU A 181 -8.06 5.59 0.14
CA LEU A 181 -9.08 5.23 -0.88
C LEU A 181 -8.80 3.91 -1.64
N PHE A 182 -7.59 3.34 -1.57
CA PHE A 182 -7.33 2.00 -2.13
C PHE A 182 -8.25 0.93 -1.54
N LEU A 183 -8.72 1.13 -0.31
CA LEU A 183 -9.74 0.27 0.29
C LEU A 183 -11.14 0.45 -0.27
N SER A 184 -11.48 1.62 -0.81
CA SER A 184 -12.81 1.88 -1.37
C SER A 184 -12.92 1.36 -2.81
N TRP A 185 -11.85 1.48 -3.60
CA TRP A 185 -11.86 1.07 -5.02
C TRP A 185 -11.82 -0.46 -5.21
N THR A 186 -11.24 -1.20 -4.26
CA THR A 186 -11.24 -2.68 -4.27
C THR A 186 -12.61 -3.28 -3.90
N ILE A 187 -13.45 -2.55 -3.15
CA ILE A 187 -14.81 -2.98 -2.81
C ILE A 187 -15.78 -2.79 -3.98
N HIS A 188 -15.52 -1.79 -4.83
CA HIS A 188 -16.36 -1.51 -6.00
C HIS A 188 -16.08 -2.42 -7.20
N THR A 189 -14.94 -3.13 -7.19
CA THR A 189 -14.53 -4.07 -8.24
C THR A 189 -14.68 -5.55 -7.83
N LEU A 190 -15.18 -5.81 -6.61
CA LEU A 190 -15.67 -7.11 -6.12
C LEU A 190 -17.19 -7.23 -6.29
#